data_AF-A0A3B0XDI3-F1
#
_entry.id   AF-A0A3B0XDI3-F1
#
_cell.length_a   1.000
_cell.length_b   1.000
_cell.length_c   1.000
_cell.angle_alpha   90.00
_cell.angle_beta   90.00
_cell.angle_gamma   90.00
#
_symmetry.space_group_name_H-M   'P 1'
#
loop_
_entity.id
_entity.type
_entity.pdbx_description
1 polymer ?
#
loop_
_entity_poly.entity_id
_entity_poly.type
_entity_poly.pdbx_seq_one_letter_code
_entity_poly.pdbx_strand_id
1 'polypeptide(L)'
;MKYGNIRHMLRTVFVSDFSLPEEMAINIYVDSLSSSGKLEEMKKELLEAFKDKTISWRDILVNDEYEVLDFETEEEAEGYIKRVLWEPIKMV
;
A
#
# COMPACT_ATOMS: atom_id res chain seq x y z
N MET A 1 -3.33 10.71 11.17
CA MET A 1 -2.14 9.90 10.82
C MET A 1 -1.62 10.33 9.46
N LYS A 2 -0.30 10.35 9.24
CA LYS A 2 0.28 10.54 7.89
C LYS A 2 -0.09 9.35 7.00
N TYR A 3 -0.14 9.59 5.68
CA TYR A 3 -0.34 8.56 4.66
C TYR A 3 -1.67 7.80 4.77
N GLY A 4 -2.77 8.57 4.83
CA GLY A 4 -4.12 8.02 5.02
C GLY A 4 -4.65 7.19 3.86
N ASN A 5 -4.32 7.52 2.61
CA ASN A 5 -4.76 6.72 1.47
C ASN A 5 -4.02 5.39 1.40
N ILE A 6 -2.71 5.39 1.67
CA ILE A 6 -1.89 4.15 1.71
C ILE A 6 -2.47 3.19 2.74
N ARG A 7 -2.63 3.65 3.99
CA ARG A 7 -3.19 2.83 5.07
C ARG A 7 -4.61 2.36 4.77
N HIS A 8 -5.43 3.23 4.20
CA HIS A 8 -6.80 2.87 3.81
C HIS A 8 -6.80 1.71 2.81
N MET A 9 -6.01 1.78 1.74
CA MET A 9 -5.98 0.71 0.72
C MET A 9 -5.40 -0.59 1.26
N LEU A 10 -4.35 -0.52 2.09
CA LEU A 10 -3.79 -1.70 2.74
C LEU A 10 -4.84 -2.42 3.59
N ARG A 11 -5.55 -1.67 4.44
CA ARG A 11 -6.60 -2.20 5.31
C ARG A 11 -7.80 -2.75 4.55
N THR A 12 -8.16 -2.17 3.41
CA THR A 12 -9.40 -2.53 2.70
C THR A 12 -9.22 -3.54 1.58
N VAL A 13 -8.03 -3.66 1.01
CA VAL A 13 -7.78 -4.51 -0.16
C VAL A 13 -6.73 -5.58 0.11
N PHE A 14 -5.68 -5.24 0.85
CA PHE A 14 -4.52 -6.12 1.06
C PHE A 14 -4.48 -6.81 2.43
N VAL A 15 -5.47 -6.59 3.29
CA VAL A 15 -5.54 -7.25 4.60
C VAL A 15 -5.61 -8.77 4.43
N SER A 16 -4.85 -9.49 5.24
CA SER A 16 -4.67 -10.95 5.17
C SER A 16 -6.00 -11.71 5.30
N ASP A 17 -6.96 -11.15 6.02
CA ASP A 17 -8.32 -11.68 6.21
C ASP A 17 -9.05 -12.01 4.90
N PHE A 18 -8.79 -11.27 3.81
CA PHE A 18 -9.47 -11.50 2.54
C PHE A 18 -8.89 -12.67 1.74
N SER A 19 -7.70 -13.18 2.08
CA SER A 19 -7.03 -14.31 1.40
C SER A 19 -7.03 -14.20 -0.13
N LEU A 20 -6.99 -12.97 -0.66
CA LEU A 20 -7.00 -12.72 -2.10
C LEU A 20 -5.63 -13.04 -2.70
N PRO A 21 -5.57 -13.62 -3.91
CA PRO A 21 -4.34 -13.63 -4.68
C PRO A 21 -3.83 -12.20 -4.89
N GLU A 22 -2.51 -11.98 -4.76
CA GLU A 22 -1.89 -10.66 -4.86
C GLU A 22 -2.29 -9.90 -6.14
N GLU A 23 -2.29 -10.58 -7.29
CA GLU A 23 -2.71 -9.98 -8.57
C GLU A 23 -4.16 -9.49 -8.55
N MET A 24 -5.05 -10.22 -7.87
CA MET A 24 -6.45 -9.81 -7.74
C MET A 24 -6.59 -8.57 -6.85
N ALA A 25 -5.86 -8.53 -5.73
CA ALA A 25 -5.82 -7.37 -4.84
C ALA A 25 -5.28 -6.13 -5.58
N ILE A 26 -4.22 -6.29 -6.39
CA ILE A 26 -3.66 -5.22 -7.23
C ILE A 26 -4.71 -4.69 -8.21
N ASN A 27 -5.44 -5.56 -8.91
CA ASN A 27 -6.48 -5.14 -9.86
C ASN A 27 -7.60 -4.36 -9.16
N ILE A 28 -8.09 -4.85 -8.03
CA ILE A 28 -9.13 -4.16 -7.23
C ILE A 28 -8.64 -2.77 -6.80
N TYR A 29 -7.38 -2.68 -6.35
CA TYR A 29 -6.75 -1.43 -5.96
C TYR A 29 -6.68 -0.42 -7.12
N VAL A 30 -6.19 -0.84 -8.29
CA VAL A 30 -6.07 0.03 -9.48
C VAL A 30 -7.44 0.48 -9.97
N ASP A 31 -8.43 -0.41 -9.99
CA ASP A 31 -9.81 -0.09 -10.40
C ASP A 31 -10.46 0.90 -9.41
N SER A 32 -10.21 0.72 -8.11
CA SER A 32 -10.67 1.62 -7.05
C SER A 32 -10.10 3.04 -7.20
N LEU A 33 -8.81 3.17 -7.50
CA LEU A 33 -8.17 4.46 -7.75
C LEU A 33 -8.71 5.14 -9.01
N SER A 34 -8.86 4.38 -10.09
CA SER A 34 -9.42 4.86 -11.37
C SER A 34 -10.83 5.38 -11.18
N SER A 35 -11.66 4.64 -10.44
CA SER A 35 -13.07 4.98 -10.21
C SER A 35 -13.26 6.16 -9.26
N SER A 36 -12.35 6.32 -8.28
CA SER A 36 -12.43 7.39 -7.28
C SER A 36 -11.75 8.70 -7.70
N GLY A 37 -10.94 8.69 -8.76
CA GLY A 37 -10.15 9.85 -9.20
C GLY A 37 -8.96 10.16 -8.27
N LYS A 38 -8.62 9.26 -7.34
CA LYS A 38 -7.56 9.46 -6.33
C LYS A 38 -6.16 9.04 -6.78
N LEU A 39 -5.99 8.67 -8.05
CA LEU A 39 -4.73 8.19 -8.60
C LEU A 39 -3.55 9.13 -8.30
N GLU A 40 -3.70 10.42 -8.61
CA GLU A 40 -2.63 11.41 -8.43
C GLU A 40 -2.34 11.71 -6.95
N GLU A 41 -3.37 11.68 -6.09
CA GLU A 41 -3.20 11.80 -4.64
C GLU A 41 -2.40 10.62 -4.09
N MET A 42 -2.74 9.40 -4.50
CA MET A 42 -2.02 8.19 -4.10
C MET A 42 -0.56 8.21 -4.56
N LYS A 43 -0.29 8.59 -5.82
CA LYS A 43 1.08 8.72 -6.33
C LYS A 43 1.89 9.71 -5.52
N LYS A 44 1.33 10.89 -5.25
CA LYS A 44 1.98 11.92 -4.43
C LYS A 44 2.29 11.40 -3.03
N GLU A 45 1.31 10.75 -2.40
CA GLU A 45 1.42 10.21 -1.05
C GLU A 45 2.50 9.11 -0.96
N LEU A 46 2.57 8.19 -1.93
CA LEU A 46 3.61 7.16 -2.02
C LEU A 46 5.00 7.78 -2.21
N LEU A 47 5.15 8.78 -3.08
CA LEU A 47 6.42 9.47 -3.31
C LEU A 47 6.90 10.23 -2.06
N GLU A 48 5.99 10.82 -1.30
CA GLU A 48 6.30 11.46 -0.02
C GLU A 48 6.70 10.42 1.03
N ALA A 49 6.00 9.28 1.10
CA ALA A 49 6.30 8.20 2.02
C ALA A 49 7.67 7.56 1.74
N PHE A 50 8.00 7.22 0.49
CA PHE A 50 9.31 6.65 0.13
C PHE A 50 10.51 7.55 0.47
N LYS A 51 10.29 8.85 0.61
CA LYS A 51 11.33 9.82 1.01
C LYS A 51 11.37 10.07 2.51
N ASP A 52 10.31 9.75 3.24
CA ASP A 52 10.24 9.94 4.68
C ASP A 52 11.08 8.86 5.37
N LYS A 53 12.11 9.28 6.12
CA LYS A 53 12.99 8.37 6.87
C LYS A 53 12.50 8.09 8.29
N THR A 54 11.34 8.64 8.66
CA THR A 54 10.73 8.47 9.98
C THR A 54 9.64 7.41 10.00
N ILE A 55 9.28 6.85 8.85
CA ILE A 55 8.30 5.77 8.76
C ILE A 55 8.96 4.40 8.96
N SER A 56 8.21 3.49 9.58
CA SER A 56 8.42 2.06 9.47
C SER A 56 7.37 1.49 8.52
N TRP A 57 7.83 0.83 7.46
CA TRP A 57 6.98 0.11 6.52
C TRP A 57 6.40 -1.15 7.16
N ARG A 58 7.16 -1.78 8.06
CA ARG A 58 6.68 -2.91 8.85
C ARG A 58 5.46 -2.52 9.68
N ASP A 59 5.53 -1.40 10.41
CA ASP A 59 4.39 -0.87 11.20
C ASP A 59 3.21 -0.42 10.31
N ILE A 60 3.47 -0.03 9.06
CA ILE A 60 2.41 0.31 8.10
C ILE A 60 1.68 -0.95 7.63
N LEU A 61 2.38 -2.06 7.47
CA LEU A 61 1.82 -3.33 7.00
C LEU A 61 1.17 -4.15 8.11
N VAL A 62 1.73 -4.08 9.32
CA VAL A 62 1.28 -4.84 10.48
C VAL A 62 1.22 -3.90 11.68
N ASN A 63 0.01 -3.72 12.23
CA ASN A 63 -0.22 -2.92 13.42
C ASN A 63 -1.50 -3.39 14.14
N ASP A 64 -1.83 -2.73 15.25
CA ASP A 64 -3.01 -3.08 16.06
C ASP A 64 -4.36 -2.97 15.32
N GLU A 65 -4.42 -2.30 14.16
CA GLU A 65 -5.66 -2.16 13.38
C GLU A 65 -5.84 -3.21 12.28
N TYR A 66 -4.75 -3.69 11.67
CA TYR A 66 -4.79 -4.65 10.56
C TYR A 66 -3.42 -5.30 10.31
N GLU A 67 -3.46 -6.44 9.64
CA GLU A 67 -2.28 -7.19 9.19
C GLU A 67 -2.38 -7.46 7.69
N VAL A 68 -1.37 -7.05 6.92
CA VAL A 68 -1.25 -7.33 5.49
C VAL A 68 -0.30 -8.51 5.27
N LEU A 69 0.97 -8.30 5.61
CA LEU A 69 2.04 -9.28 5.53
C LEU A 69 3.21 -8.81 6.40
N ASP A 70 3.70 -9.68 7.28
CA ASP A 70 4.86 -9.40 8.12
C ASP A 70 6.18 -9.70 7.38
N PHE A 71 7.18 -8.85 7.60
CA PHE A 71 8.50 -8.92 6.98
C PHE A 71 9.57 -8.80 8.04
N GLU A 72 10.74 -9.40 7.81
CA GLU A 72 11.85 -9.34 8.76
C GLU A 72 12.56 -7.99 8.73
N THR A 73 12.64 -7.37 7.55
CA THR A 73 13.39 -6.11 7.32
C THR A 73 12.52 -4.98 6.76
N GLU A 74 12.95 -3.73 6.99
CA GLU A 74 12.29 -2.55 6.41
C GLU A 74 12.41 -2.52 4.89
N GLU A 75 13.53 -3.01 4.36
CA GLU A 75 13.78 -3.08 2.93
C GLU A 75 12.81 -4.03 2.21
N GLU A 76 12.50 -5.18 2.82
CA GLU A 76 11.51 -6.12 2.28
C GLU A 76 10.10 -5.55 2.33
N ALA A 77 9.73 -4.93 3.46
CA ALA A 77 8.44 -4.26 3.63
C ALA A 77 8.24 -3.13 2.61
N GLU A 78 9.25 -2.27 2.44
CA GLU A 78 9.23 -1.22 1.40
C GLU A 78 9.15 -1.83 0.00
N GLY A 79 9.88 -2.92 -0.25
CA GLY A 79 9.87 -3.65 -1.51
C GLY A 79 8.49 -4.19 -1.86
N TYR A 80 7.78 -4.72 -0.87
CA TYR A 80 6.39 -5.17 -1.03
C TYR A 80 5.46 -4.00 -1.38
N ILE A 81 5.51 -2.89 -0.62
CA ILE A 81 4.71 -1.70 -0.91
C ILE A 81 4.96 -1.18 -2.32
N LYS A 82 6.22 -1.14 -2.77
CA LYS A 82 6.55 -0.75 -4.14
C LYS A 82 5.89 -1.69 -5.14
N ARG A 83 6.03 -3.00 -4.96
CA ARG A 83 5.48 -4.02 -5.86
C ARG A 83 3.96 -3.92 -5.98
N VAL A 84 3.23 -3.77 -4.86
CA VAL A 84 1.77 -3.91 -4.87
C VAL A 84 1.03 -2.56 -4.98
N LEU A 85 1.62 -1.45 -4.53
CA LEU A 85 0.98 -0.13 -4.57
C LEU A 85 1.56 0.79 -5.64
N TRP A 86 2.88 0.81 -5.85
CA TRP A 86 3.54 1.78 -6.73
C TRP A 86 3.68 1.31 -8.18
N GLU A 87 4.26 0.12 -8.38
CA GLU A 87 4.50 -0.46 -9.70
C GLU A 87 3.23 -0.51 -10.58
N PRO A 88 2.04 -0.85 -10.05
CA PRO A 88 0.82 -0.91 -10.87
C PRO A 88 0.32 0.45 -11.36
N ILE A 89 0.64 1.54 -10.66
CA ILE A 89 0.07 2.87 -10.94
C ILE A 89 1.07 3.85 -11.53
N LYS A 90 2.38 3.56 -11.49
CA LYS A 90 3.41 4.51 -11.94
C LYS A 90 3.37 4.80 -13.45
N MET A 91 2.74 3.94 -14.25
CA MET A 91 2.60 4.07 -15.71
C MET A 91 1.17 4.36 -16.18
N VAL A 92 0.22 4.43 -15.23
CA VAL A 92 -1.19 4.82 -15.48
C VAL A 92 -1.28 6.33 -15.52
#